data_AF-A0A511NHW7-F1
#
_entry.id   AF-A0A511NHW7-F1
#
_cell.length_a   1.000
_cell.length_b   1.000
_cell.length_c   1.000
_cell.angle_alpha   90.00
_cell.angle_beta   90.00
_cell.angle_gamma   90.00
#
_symmetry.space_group_name_H-M   'P 1'
#
loop_
_entity.id
_entity.type
_entity.pdbx_description
1 polymer ?
#
loop_
_entity_poly.entity_id
_entity_poly.type
_entity_poly.pdbx_seq_one_letter_code
_entity_poly.pdbx_strand_id
1 'polypeptide(L)'
;MIKYLFFLISLLVLLGSQLIIGNVFHDINNRLDYFYKVEIKKCKIENTSEVKFTIGKGFYTQMETNCGNFPVLIEDYKNEYVIKKGTYISKKAETKEFEIISNDKKYLFYITSYKKYEITIRVLSFISALVVIIITYFKFW
;
A
#
# COMPACT_ATOMS: atom_id res chain seq x y z
N MET A 1 12.37 38.31 -13.29
CA MET A 1 11.31 38.03 -12.29
C MET A 1 10.59 36.70 -12.55
N ILE A 2 10.05 36.48 -13.76
CA ILE A 2 9.31 35.25 -14.12
C ILE A 2 10.14 33.95 -13.97
N LYS A 3 11.45 33.97 -14.32
CA LYS A 3 12.34 32.80 -14.20
C LYS A 3 12.52 32.32 -12.75
N TYR A 4 12.71 33.26 -11.82
CA TYR A 4 12.85 32.95 -10.39
C TYR A 4 11.55 32.42 -9.79
N LEU A 5 10.41 33.00 -10.21
CA LEU A 5 9.09 32.52 -9.80
C LEU A 5 8.83 31.09 -10.29
N PHE A 6 9.19 30.79 -11.55
CA PHE A 6 9.08 29.44 -12.10
C PHE A 6 9.92 28.42 -11.32
N PHE A 7 11.17 28.77 -10.99
CA PHE A 7 12.05 27.88 -10.23
C PHE A 7 11.52 27.63 -8.81
N LEU A 8 11.01 28.67 -8.14
CA LEU A 8 10.39 28.57 -6.82
C LEU A 8 9.16 27.65 -6.83
N ILE A 9 8.24 27.85 -7.79
CA ILE A 9 7.03 27.03 -7.92
C ILE A 9 7.41 25.58 -8.22
N SER A 10 8.37 25.35 -9.11
CA SER A 10 8.85 24.01 -9.45
C SER A 10 9.43 23.27 -8.25
N LEU A 11 10.21 23.97 -7.42
CA LEU A 11 10.76 23.42 -6.18
C LEU A 11 9.64 23.06 -5.18
N LEU A 12 8.64 23.94 -5.02
CA LEU A 12 7.49 23.69 -4.15
C LEU A 12 6.66 22.49 -4.61
N VAL A 13 6.41 22.35 -5.91
CA VAL A 13 5.69 21.20 -6.49
C VAL A 13 6.48 19.90 -6.29
N LEU A 14 7.80 19.95 -6.47
CA LEU A 14 8.67 18.80 -6.26
C LEU A 14 8.65 18.35 -4.79
N LEU A 15 8.84 19.27 -3.85
CA LEU A 15 8.76 18.97 -2.42
C LEU A 15 7.37 18.47 -2.01
N GLY A 16 6.31 19.14 -2.48
CA GLY A 16 4.92 18.77 -2.22
C GLY A 16 4.60 17.35 -2.70
N SER A 17 5.03 16.98 -3.90
CA SER A 17 4.81 15.62 -4.43
C SER A 17 5.53 14.56 -3.60
N GLN A 18 6.77 14.80 -3.18
CA GLN A 18 7.52 13.85 -2.33
C GLN A 18 6.88 13.66 -0.94
N LEU A 19 6.31 14.73 -0.39
CA LEU A 19 5.56 14.70 0.88
C LEU A 19 4.26 13.93 0.73
N ILE A 20 3.47 14.19 -0.31
CA ILE A 20 2.21 13.48 -0.56
C ILE A 20 2.46 11.98 -0.75
N ILE A 21 3.44 11.61 -1.58
CA ILE A 21 3.82 10.20 -1.79
C ILE A 21 4.23 9.59 -0.45
N GLY A 22 5.10 10.26 0.31
CA GLY A 22 5.54 9.79 1.62
C GLY A 22 4.38 9.55 2.59
N ASN A 23 3.44 10.48 2.67
CA ASN A 23 2.31 10.40 3.61
C ASN A 23 1.38 9.23 3.27
N VAL A 24 1.06 9.03 1.98
CA VAL A 24 0.20 7.93 1.54
C VAL A 24 0.85 6.57 1.84
N PHE A 25 2.15 6.42 1.58
CA PHE A 25 2.84 5.17 1.87
C PHE A 25 3.13 4.96 3.36
N HIS A 26 3.27 6.04 4.15
CA HIS A 26 3.43 5.96 5.60
C HIS A 26 2.24 5.25 6.27
N ASP A 27 1.02 5.65 5.94
CA ASP A 27 -0.20 5.05 6.50
C ASP A 27 -0.31 3.56 6.16
N ILE A 28 0.00 3.19 4.92
CA ILE A 28 -0.02 1.80 4.46
C ILE A 28 1.05 0.97 5.17
N ASN A 29 2.27 1.51 5.24
CA ASN A 29 3.40 0.83 5.89
C ASN A 29 3.14 0.67 7.40
N ASN A 30 2.52 1.64 8.07
CA ASN A 30 2.16 1.54 9.48
C ASN A 30 1.12 0.44 9.74
N ARG A 31 0.09 0.35 8.88
CA ARG A 31 -0.93 -0.71 8.96
C ARG A 31 -0.31 -2.10 8.74
N LEU A 32 0.62 -2.23 7.79
CA LEU A 32 1.36 -3.47 7.55
C LEU A 32 2.31 -3.82 8.69
N ASP A 33 3.01 -2.83 9.27
CA ASP A 33 3.91 -3.03 10.42
C ASP A 33 3.14 -3.49 11.65
N TYR A 34 1.97 -2.90 11.91
CA TYR A 34 1.05 -3.38 12.95
C TYR A 34 0.66 -4.83 12.70
N PHE A 35 0.20 -5.16 11.49
CA PHE A 35 -0.17 -6.52 11.13
C PHE A 35 1.01 -7.50 11.27
N TYR A 36 2.23 -7.09 10.94
CA TYR A 36 3.45 -7.88 11.08
C TYR A 36 3.78 -8.21 12.55
N LYS A 37 3.57 -7.25 13.46
CA LYS A 37 3.85 -7.42 14.90
C LYS A 37 2.78 -8.22 15.64
N VAL A 38 1.53 -8.13 15.22
CA VAL A 38 0.43 -8.82 15.90
C VAL A 38 0.45 -10.32 15.65
N GLU A 39 0.27 -11.10 16.73
CA GLU A 39 -0.03 -12.52 16.68
C GLU A 39 -1.56 -12.72 16.57
N ILE A 40 -2.00 -13.50 15.59
CA ILE A 40 -3.42 -13.77 15.35
C ILE A 40 -3.64 -15.26 15.59
N LYS A 41 -4.26 -15.60 16.72
CA LYS A 41 -4.59 -16.99 17.08
C LYS A 41 -6.00 -17.33 16.61
N LYS A 42 -6.12 -17.82 15.37
CA LYS A 42 -7.35 -18.38 14.80
C LYS A 42 -8.58 -17.46 14.95
N CYS A 43 -8.51 -16.28 14.35
CA CYS A 43 -9.62 -15.32 14.35
C CYS A 43 -10.59 -15.60 13.20
N LYS A 44 -11.89 -15.44 13.44
CA LYS A 44 -12.93 -15.70 12.44
C LYS A 44 -13.18 -14.44 11.62
N ILE A 45 -13.21 -14.59 10.30
CA ILE A 45 -13.56 -13.52 9.37
C ILE A 45 -15.08 -13.31 9.41
N GLU A 46 -15.51 -12.13 9.81
CA GLU A 46 -16.92 -11.76 9.92
C GLU A 46 -17.42 -11.10 8.64
N ASN A 47 -16.56 -10.32 8.00
CA ASN A 47 -16.87 -9.61 6.78
C ASN A 47 -15.62 -9.41 5.92
N THR A 48 -15.85 -9.29 4.62
CA THR A 48 -14.84 -8.99 3.61
C THR A 48 -15.39 -7.85 2.76
N SER A 49 -14.70 -6.72 2.74
CA SER A 49 -15.10 -5.57 1.94
C SER A 49 -14.03 -5.27 0.90
N GLU A 50 -14.46 -5.05 -0.34
CA GLU A 50 -13.57 -4.52 -1.37
C GLU A 50 -13.43 -3.02 -1.15
N VAL A 51 -12.20 -2.59 -0.92
CA VAL A 51 -11.89 -1.17 -0.77
C VAL A 51 -11.11 -0.74 -2.00
N LYS A 52 -11.55 0.37 -2.59
CA LYS A 52 -10.93 0.93 -3.78
C LYS A 52 -9.58 1.52 -3.38
N PHE A 53 -8.49 1.01 -3.95
CA PHE A 53 -7.16 1.57 -3.72
C PHE A 53 -6.76 2.51 -4.86
N THR A 54 -6.22 3.67 -4.47
CA THR A 54 -6.00 4.77 -5.40
C THR A 54 -4.66 4.67 -6.15
N ILE A 55 -3.67 3.93 -5.65
CA ILE A 55 -2.37 3.80 -6.34
C ILE A 55 -2.37 2.50 -7.15
N GLY A 56 -2.43 2.62 -8.49
CA GLY A 56 -2.24 1.49 -9.41
C GLY A 56 -3.51 0.79 -9.93
N LYS A 57 -4.72 1.28 -9.62
CA LYS A 57 -6.02 0.71 -10.08
C LYS A 57 -6.17 -0.79 -9.79
N GLY A 58 -6.38 -1.11 -8.52
CA GLY A 58 -6.84 -2.41 -8.04
C GLY A 58 -7.87 -2.26 -6.92
N PHE A 59 -8.63 -3.32 -6.66
CA PHE A 59 -9.43 -3.47 -5.44
C PHE A 59 -8.62 -4.34 -4.47
N TYR A 60 -8.70 -4.04 -3.17
CA TYR A 60 -8.18 -4.94 -2.15
C TYR A 60 -9.29 -5.39 -1.21
N THR A 61 -9.15 -6.60 -0.70
CA THR A 61 -10.10 -7.18 0.24
C THR A 61 -9.69 -6.88 1.67
N GLN A 62 -10.37 -5.95 2.32
CA GLN A 62 -10.24 -5.74 3.76
C GLN A 62 -11.00 -6.85 4.50
N MET A 63 -10.34 -7.48 5.48
CA MET A 63 -10.95 -8.48 6.34
C MET A 63 -11.27 -7.89 7.72
N GLU A 64 -12.54 -7.97 8.08
CA GLU A 64 -13.00 -7.70 9.45
C GLU A 64 -13.08 -9.03 10.18
N THR A 65 -12.42 -9.10 11.34
CA THR A 65 -12.41 -10.30 12.16
C THR A 65 -12.95 -10.02 13.55
N ASN A 66 -13.41 -11.06 14.22
CA ASN A 66 -13.86 -10.98 15.61
C ASN A 66 -12.77 -10.51 16.60
N CYS A 67 -11.49 -10.54 16.21
CA CYS A 67 -10.36 -10.09 17.01
C CYS A 67 -9.93 -8.65 16.69
N GLY A 68 -10.56 -8.00 15.70
CA GLY A 68 -10.21 -6.68 15.22
C GLY A 68 -10.16 -6.58 13.69
N ASN A 69 -9.93 -5.35 13.21
CA ASN A 69 -9.88 -5.06 11.79
C ASN A 69 -8.44 -5.13 11.29
N PHE A 70 -8.17 -6.07 10.38
CA PHE A 70 -6.86 -6.24 9.77
C PHE A 70 -6.97 -5.85 8.30
N PRO A 71 -6.44 -4.68 7.91
CA PRO A 71 -6.35 -4.30 6.50
C PRO A 71 -5.28 -5.17 5.85
N VAL A 72 -5.65 -6.37 5.42
CA VAL A 72 -4.77 -7.24 4.66
C VAL A 72 -4.90 -6.87 3.19
N LEU A 73 -3.78 -6.51 2.58
CA LEU A 73 -3.70 -6.23 1.15
C LEU A 73 -3.47 -7.57 0.44
N ILE A 74 -4.45 -7.98 -0.37
CA ILE A 74 -4.35 -9.20 -1.16
C ILE A 74 -4.49 -8.80 -2.62
N GLU A 75 -3.34 -8.65 -3.26
CA GLU A 75 -3.23 -8.33 -4.68
C GLU A 75 -3.32 -9.63 -5.50
N ASP A 76 -4.03 -9.61 -6.63
CA ASP A 76 -4.12 -10.73 -7.58
C ASP A 76 -4.73 -12.07 -7.08
N TYR A 77 -5.68 -12.03 -6.14
CA TYR A 77 -6.35 -13.26 -5.71
C TYR A 77 -7.61 -13.59 -6.51
N LYS A 78 -7.47 -14.44 -7.54
CA LYS A 78 -8.58 -14.93 -8.39
C LYS A 78 -9.48 -15.99 -7.75
N ASN A 79 -9.28 -16.35 -6.48
CA ASN A 79 -10.02 -17.43 -5.81
C ASN A 79 -10.97 -16.89 -4.73
N GLU A 80 -12.13 -16.38 -5.14
CA GLU A 80 -13.19 -15.85 -4.25
C GLU A 80 -13.60 -16.81 -3.09
N TYR A 81 -13.23 -18.09 -3.17
CA TYR A 81 -13.67 -19.14 -2.24
C TYR A 81 -12.88 -19.29 -0.93
N VAL A 82 -11.67 -18.72 -0.84
CA VAL A 82 -10.79 -18.96 0.33
C VAL A 82 -10.97 -17.88 1.41
N ILE A 83 -11.22 -16.65 0.99
CA ILE A 83 -11.28 -15.49 1.88
C ILE A 83 -12.72 -14.99 1.90
N LYS A 84 -13.52 -15.62 2.76
CA LYS A 84 -14.95 -15.37 2.86
C LYS A 84 -15.38 -15.37 4.32
N LYS A 85 -16.54 -14.79 4.59
CA LYS A 85 -17.17 -14.86 5.91
C LYS A 85 -17.21 -16.30 6.43
N GLY A 86 -16.77 -16.49 7.66
CA GLY A 86 -16.75 -17.77 8.36
C GLY A 86 -15.44 -18.54 8.27
N THR A 87 -14.47 -18.12 7.46
CA THR A 87 -13.13 -18.71 7.45
C THR A 87 -12.27 -18.15 8.58
N TYR A 88 -11.19 -18.85 8.92
CA TYR A 88 -10.31 -18.48 10.03
C TYR A 88 -8.96 -18.00 9.53
N ILE A 89 -8.45 -16.92 10.10
CA ILE A 89 -7.09 -16.43 9.89
C ILE A 89 -6.20 -16.76 11.08
N SER A 90 -4.98 -17.20 10.81
CA SER A 90 -3.95 -17.44 11.81
C SER A 90 -2.63 -16.85 11.34
N LYS A 91 -1.88 -16.21 12.24
CA LYS A 91 -0.58 -15.61 11.93
C LYS A 91 0.30 -15.64 13.17
N LYS A 92 1.56 -16.03 12.99
CA LYS A 92 2.59 -15.89 14.03
C LYS A 92 3.12 -14.46 14.07
N ALA A 93 3.55 -14.01 15.24
CA ALA A 93 4.24 -12.72 15.36
C ALA A 93 5.52 -12.74 14.52
N GLU A 94 5.89 -11.59 13.94
CA GLU A 94 7.17 -11.39 13.23
C GLU A 94 7.38 -12.28 12.00
N THR A 95 6.35 -13.02 11.54
CA THR A 95 6.38 -13.73 10.27
C THR A 95 5.69 -12.91 9.18
N LYS A 96 6.25 -12.98 7.97
CA LYS A 96 5.58 -12.44 6.78
C LYS A 96 4.50 -13.36 6.25
N GLU A 97 4.28 -14.50 6.89
CA GLU A 97 3.32 -15.50 6.48
C GLU A 97 2.09 -15.45 7.36
N PHE A 98 0.92 -15.63 6.74
CA PHE A 98 -0.33 -15.89 7.43
C PHE A 98 -1.09 -17.02 6.74
N GLU A 99 -1.89 -17.73 7.52
CA GLU A 99 -2.69 -18.86 7.08
C GLU A 99 -4.16 -18.49 7.11
N ILE A 100 -4.90 -18.90 6.08
CA ILE A 100 -6.36 -18.92 6.09
C ILE A 100 -6.83 -20.37 6.05
N ILE A 101 -7.73 -20.72 6.95
CA ILE A 101 -8.35 -22.03 7.05
C ILE A 101 -9.79 -21.92 6.54
N SER A 102 -10.06 -22.56 5.42
CA SER A 102 -11.37 -22.58 4.76
C SER A 102 -11.69 -24.01 4.34
N ASN A 103 -12.87 -24.52 4.73
CA ASN A 103 -13.34 -25.87 4.40
C ASN A 103 -12.27 -26.96 4.70
N ASP A 104 -11.71 -26.95 5.91
CA ASP A 104 -10.64 -27.86 6.39
C ASP A 104 -9.33 -27.85 5.57
N LYS A 105 -9.19 -26.93 4.63
CA LYS A 105 -7.94 -26.68 3.89
C LYS A 105 -7.22 -25.46 4.47
N LYS A 106 -5.89 -25.55 4.54
CA LYS A 106 -5.02 -24.46 4.94
C LYS A 106 -4.40 -23.83 3.70
N TYR A 107 -4.45 -22.51 3.62
CA TYR A 107 -3.90 -21.70 2.55
C TYR A 107 -2.87 -20.74 3.14
N LEU A 108 -1.64 -20.80 2.64
CA LEU A 108 -0.55 -19.95 3.09
C LEU A 108 -0.45 -18.71 2.19
N PHE A 109 -0.33 -17.55 2.81
CA PHE A 109 -0.20 -16.25 2.14
C PHE A 109 1.04 -15.53 2.66
N TYR A 110 1.64 -14.70 1.79
CA TYR A 110 2.82 -13.91 2.12
C TYR A 110 2.51 -12.42 2.08
N ILE A 111 2.97 -11.69 3.09
CA ILE A 111 2.81 -10.26 3.26
C ILE A 111 3.96 -9.57 2.53
N THR A 112 3.61 -8.75 1.55
CA THR A 112 4.58 -7.91 0.84
C THR A 112 4.47 -6.48 1.32
N SER A 113 5.59 -5.85 1.66
CA SER A 113 5.63 -4.43 2.02
C SER A 113 5.71 -3.55 0.78
N TYR A 114 4.98 -2.44 0.77
CA TYR A 114 5.01 -1.44 -0.31
C TYR A 114 6.22 -0.50 -0.24
N LYS A 115 7.14 -0.66 0.72
CA LYS A 115 8.33 0.22 0.86
C LYS A 115 9.19 0.27 -0.40
N LYS A 116 9.37 -0.86 -1.10
CA LYS A 116 10.10 -0.88 -2.37
C LYS A 116 9.38 -0.06 -3.44
N TYR A 117 8.06 -0.21 -3.52
CA TYR A 117 7.21 0.48 -4.47
C TYR A 117 7.13 2.00 -4.20
N GLU A 118 7.05 2.40 -2.92
CA GLU A 118 7.17 3.79 -2.48
C GLU A 118 8.45 4.43 -3.02
N ILE A 119 9.60 3.81 -2.78
CA ILE A 119 10.91 4.31 -3.22
C ILE A 119 10.94 4.44 -4.74
N THR A 120 10.44 3.43 -5.46
CA THR A 120 10.38 3.47 -6.93
C THR A 120 9.55 4.65 -7.44
N ILE A 121 8.36 4.89 -6.87
CA ILE A 121 7.51 6.03 -7.26
C ILE A 121 8.16 7.36 -6.90
N ARG A 122 8.79 7.49 -5.72
CA ARG A 122 9.50 8.69 -5.31
C ARG A 122 10.62 9.06 -6.28
N VAL A 123 11.42 8.06 -6.69
CA VAL A 123 12.50 8.26 -7.67
C VAL A 123 11.95 8.63 -9.05
N LEU A 124 10.95 7.91 -9.56
CA LEU A 124 10.36 8.18 -10.87
C LEU A 124 9.71 9.57 -10.94
N SER A 125 8.97 9.96 -9.90
CA SER A 125 8.35 11.30 -9.82
C SER A 125 9.41 12.40 -9.74
N PHE A 126 10.49 12.19 -8.98
CA PHE A 126 11.60 13.13 -8.89
C PHE A 126 12.31 13.33 -10.24
N ILE A 127 12.65 12.24 -10.93
CA ILE A 127 13.30 12.30 -12.25
C ILE A 127 12.38 12.99 -13.27
N SER A 128 11.09 12.64 -13.29
CA SER A 128 10.12 13.25 -14.20
C SER A 128 10.00 14.76 -13.97
N ALA A 129 9.98 15.20 -12.71
CA ALA A 129 9.95 16.61 -12.36
C ALA A 129 11.23 17.34 -12.83
N LEU A 130 12.41 16.74 -12.62
CA LEU A 130 13.68 17.30 -13.10
C LEU A 130 13.68 17.51 -14.62
N VAL A 131 13.21 16.53 -15.39
CA VAL A 131 13.13 16.63 -16.86
C VAL A 131 12.25 17.81 -17.27
N VAL A 132 11.07 17.97 -16.66
CA VAL A 132 10.16 19.08 -16.96
C VAL A 132 10.80 20.43 -16.62
N ILE A 133 11.49 20.53 -15.48
CA ILE A 133 12.19 21.76 -15.07
C ILE A 133 13.28 22.13 -16.08
N ILE A 134 14.10 21.16 -16.49
CA ILE A 134 15.21 21.37 -17.43
C ILE A 134 14.68 21.81 -18.80
N ILE A 135 13.70 21.10 -19.37
CA ILE A 135 13.11 21.45 -20.68
C ILE A 135 12.52 22.86 -20.64
N THR A 136 11.79 23.17 -19.56
CA THR A 136 11.15 24.48 -19.42
C THR A 136 12.19 25.59 -19.26
N TYR A 137 13.26 25.35 -18.50
CA TYR A 137 14.38 26.28 -18.37
C TYR A 137 15.02 26.61 -19.72
N PHE A 138 15.31 25.61 -20.55
CA PHE A 138 15.84 25.81 -21.91
C PHE A 138 14.86 26.52 -22.86
N LYS A 139 13.55 26.37 -22.66
CA LYS A 139 12.55 27.06 -23.48
C LYS A 139 12.38 28.55 -23.13
N PHE A 140 12.67 28.94 -21.89
CA PHE A 140 12.59 30.32 -21.40
C PHE A 140 13.92 31.09 -21.50
N TRP A 141 14.99 30.46 -21.96
CA TRP A 141 16.27 31.09 -22.27
C TRP A 141 16.39 31.24 -23.78
#